data_AF-W7AJ21-F1
#
_entry.id   AF-W7AJ21-F1
#
_cell.length_a   1.000
_cell.length_b   1.000
_cell.length_c   1.000
_cell.angle_alpha   90.00
_cell.angle_beta   90.00
_cell.angle_gamma   90.00
#
_symmetry.space_group_name_H-M   'P 1'
#
loop_
_entity.id
_entity.type
_entity.pdbx_description
1 polymer ?
#
loop_
_entity_poly.entity_id
_entity_poly.type
_entity_poly.pdbx_seq_one_letter_code
_entity_poly.pdbx_strand_id
1 'polypeptide(L)'
;MKGLLIYTFIFLLKQLIVRSEEHVCDFRAKNYLYDNEDVSYCTINAKPFDKITYICPNKVGAQCFHNVNTSDNIEAHLESSKIHIDYLLYGSIIDKNTLVVPPTVPENVTFYCFCHLGTNVPEKSLKPPKFEGIGNHNGNITLGESIKFDSPISEALYKQNLYKNLMEKGDEESSDEIIIETEPEPEPEPEPEPESKPKSEPNPKPKPKIIKVIYKIIKGDKVINQSQTESVEEKPETPKEEPTPNTPKEESTANTLKEESTIETSKDESTPDKVEPVKKIKYGVMKVTVQKSPKAIKGCDFGSKSTQHFTNPLANSKDPNTKLCQINAKPGEIVGFKCIKDSRVYVEPYECFDNVYVNNNNNTSLKTILPGYTSYSSKTDSTNAFYLKLPHFINKSYTFECKCRSRDDSTDSYIFQVNVEAGESDLIKNSFN
;
A
#
# COMPACT_ATOMS: atom_id res chain seq x y z
N MET A 1 -14.73 44.52 12.58
CA MET A 1 -15.08 43.14 13.00
C MET A 1 -15.69 42.28 11.89
N LYS A 2 -16.68 42.74 11.10
CA LYS A 2 -17.28 41.92 10.02
C LYS A 2 -16.29 41.47 8.93
N GLY A 3 -15.28 42.27 8.59
CA GLY A 3 -14.25 41.88 7.62
C GLY A 3 -13.36 40.73 8.10
N LEU A 4 -12.95 40.73 9.38
CA LEU A 4 -12.05 39.71 9.95
C LEU A 4 -12.69 38.31 9.94
N LEU A 5 -14.01 38.23 10.16
CA LEU A 5 -14.79 36.98 10.10
C LEU A 5 -14.88 36.41 8.68
N ILE A 6 -14.95 37.27 7.66
CA ILE A 6 -15.01 36.81 6.26
C ILE A 6 -13.66 36.26 5.81
N TYR A 7 -12.55 36.91 6.18
CA TYR A 7 -11.20 36.42 5.84
C TYR A 7 -10.85 35.11 6.55
N THR A 8 -11.21 34.96 7.83
CA THR A 8 -11.02 33.69 8.56
C THR A 8 -11.86 32.57 7.95
N PHE A 9 -13.10 32.83 7.55
CA PHE A 9 -13.94 31.84 6.87
C PHE A 9 -13.40 31.43 5.50
N ILE A 10 -12.92 32.39 4.68
CA ILE A 10 -12.29 32.10 3.38
C ILE A 10 -10.97 31.32 3.56
N PHE A 11 -10.19 31.65 4.59
CA PHE A 11 -8.96 30.93 4.93
C PHE A 11 -9.24 29.48 5.33
N LEU A 12 -10.25 29.25 6.18
CA LEU A 12 -10.72 27.91 6.54
C LEU A 12 -11.21 27.14 5.29
N LEU A 13 -11.91 27.80 4.37
CA LEU A 13 -12.32 27.20 3.09
C LEU A 13 -11.12 26.82 2.19
N LYS A 14 -10.07 27.65 2.13
CA LYS A 14 -8.87 27.34 1.32
C LYS A 14 -8.05 26.18 1.89
N GLN A 15 -7.97 26.04 3.21
CA GLN A 15 -7.33 24.90 3.87
C GLN A 15 -8.01 23.56 3.51
N LEU A 16 -9.31 23.59 3.16
CA LEU A 16 -10.06 22.40 2.74
C LEU A 16 -9.70 21.92 1.32
N ILE A 17 -9.10 22.76 0.47
CA ILE A 17 -8.88 22.46 -0.96
C ILE A 17 -7.67 21.54 -1.20
N VAL A 18 -6.73 21.43 -0.24
CA VAL A 18 -5.54 20.57 -0.37
C VAL A 18 -5.68 19.30 0.48
N ARG A 19 -6.87 18.70 0.46
CA ARG A 19 -7.10 17.37 1.00
C ARG A 19 -6.97 16.35 -0.12
N SER A 20 -6.28 15.24 0.15
CA SER A 20 -6.33 14.06 -0.70
C SER A 20 -7.79 13.66 -0.88
N GLU A 21 -8.24 13.51 -2.12
CA GLU A 21 -9.56 12.98 -2.40
C GLU A 21 -9.55 11.46 -2.21
N GLU A 22 -10.64 10.90 -1.68
CA GLU A 22 -10.82 9.45 -1.58
C GLU A 22 -11.81 8.99 -2.64
N HIS A 23 -11.33 8.17 -3.57
CA HIS A 23 -12.09 7.60 -4.67
C HIS A 23 -12.38 6.13 -4.39
N VAL A 24 -13.60 5.67 -4.66
CA VAL A 24 -14.00 4.29 -4.37
C VAL A 24 -14.74 3.70 -5.57
N CYS A 25 -14.20 2.60 -6.10
CA CYS A 25 -14.90 1.73 -7.03
C CYS A 25 -15.37 0.47 -6.28
N ASP A 26 -16.62 0.46 -5.82
CA ASP A 26 -17.25 -0.70 -5.19
C ASP A 26 -18.19 -1.42 -6.16
N PHE A 27 -17.68 -2.45 -6.81
CA PHE A 27 -18.45 -3.26 -7.76
C PHE A 27 -19.43 -4.24 -7.09
N ARG A 28 -19.59 -4.21 -5.76
CA ARG A 28 -20.69 -4.89 -5.08
C ARG A 28 -21.96 -4.04 -5.05
N ALA A 29 -21.86 -2.75 -5.37
CA ALA A 29 -23.00 -1.86 -5.37
C ALA A 29 -24.01 -2.27 -6.46
N LYS A 30 -25.30 -2.11 -6.14
CA LYS A 30 -26.42 -2.61 -6.97
C LYS A 30 -26.40 -2.04 -8.39
N ASN A 31 -25.98 -0.78 -8.56
CA ASN A 31 -25.90 -0.14 -9.87
C ASN A 31 -25.00 -0.90 -10.85
N TYR A 32 -23.90 -1.48 -10.39
CA TYR A 32 -23.01 -2.29 -11.24
C TYR A 32 -23.51 -3.71 -11.47
N LEU A 33 -24.37 -4.24 -10.59
CA LEU A 33 -24.83 -5.62 -10.69
C LEU A 33 -26.08 -5.77 -11.57
N TYR A 34 -26.95 -4.76 -11.59
CA TYR A 34 -28.26 -4.85 -12.23
C TYR A 34 -28.41 -3.98 -13.50
N ASP A 35 -27.38 -3.25 -13.93
CA ASP A 35 -27.43 -2.65 -15.27
C ASP A 35 -27.46 -3.74 -16.36
N ASN A 36 -28.00 -3.41 -17.53
CA ASN A 36 -28.13 -4.32 -18.67
C ASN A 36 -26.86 -4.40 -19.54
N GLU A 37 -25.75 -3.78 -19.09
CA GLU A 37 -24.51 -3.73 -19.84
C GLU A 37 -23.65 -4.95 -19.51
N ASP A 38 -22.96 -5.50 -20.51
CA ASP A 38 -22.02 -6.61 -20.29
C ASP A 38 -20.74 -6.13 -19.57
N VAL A 39 -20.47 -4.81 -19.61
CA VAL A 39 -19.31 -4.17 -19.00
C VAL A 39 -19.72 -2.86 -18.31
N SER A 40 -19.47 -2.74 -17.02
CA SER A 40 -19.71 -1.51 -16.26
C SER A 40 -18.40 -0.81 -15.93
N TYR A 41 -18.30 0.50 -16.19
CA TYR A 41 -17.10 1.29 -15.90
C TYR A 41 -17.20 2.08 -14.60
N CYS A 42 -16.09 2.15 -13.87
CA CYS A 42 -15.83 3.11 -12.81
C CYS A 42 -14.59 3.92 -13.20
N THR A 43 -14.77 5.19 -13.57
CA THR A 43 -13.67 6.04 -14.08
C THR A 43 -13.22 7.03 -13.02
N ILE A 44 -11.92 7.05 -12.72
CA ILE A 44 -11.31 7.90 -11.70
C ILE A 44 -10.25 8.79 -12.36
N ASN A 45 -10.31 10.10 -12.08
CA ASN A 45 -9.27 11.07 -12.43
C ASN A 45 -8.54 11.50 -11.15
N ALA A 46 -7.46 10.80 -10.81
CA ALA A 46 -6.76 10.98 -9.56
C ALA A 46 -5.62 11.99 -9.67
N LYS A 47 -5.39 12.72 -8.56
CA LYS A 47 -4.26 13.61 -8.33
C LYS A 47 -3.24 12.93 -7.40
N PRO A 48 -2.01 13.46 -7.30
CA PRO A 48 -1.06 13.02 -6.28
C PRO A 48 -1.67 13.04 -4.87
N PHE A 49 -1.36 12.03 -4.06
CA PHE A 49 -1.93 11.75 -2.72
C PHE A 49 -3.37 11.28 -2.65
N ASP A 50 -4.13 11.31 -3.74
CA ASP A 50 -5.47 10.74 -3.72
C ASP A 50 -5.41 9.26 -3.34
N LYS A 51 -6.43 8.81 -2.62
CA LYS A 51 -6.60 7.40 -2.25
C LYS A 51 -7.62 6.77 -3.17
N ILE A 52 -7.32 5.58 -3.67
CA ILE A 52 -8.18 4.85 -4.59
C ILE A 52 -8.46 3.48 -3.98
N THR A 53 -9.70 3.23 -3.60
CA THR A 53 -10.13 1.94 -3.06
C THR A 53 -10.87 1.13 -4.11
N TYR A 54 -10.39 -0.09 -4.34
CA TYR A 54 -10.95 -1.02 -5.31
C TYR A 54 -11.58 -2.22 -4.61
N ILE A 55 -12.92 -2.29 -4.63
CA ILE A 55 -13.67 -3.38 -4.02
C ILE A 55 -14.36 -4.19 -5.10
N CYS A 56 -13.96 -5.46 -5.18
CA CYS A 56 -14.43 -6.37 -6.20
C CYS A 56 -14.65 -7.76 -5.59
N PRO A 57 -15.84 -8.38 -5.76
CA PRO A 57 -16.12 -9.71 -5.23
C PRO A 57 -15.22 -10.79 -5.86
N ASN A 58 -14.97 -10.73 -7.17
CA ASN A 58 -14.11 -11.69 -7.87
C ASN A 58 -13.08 -10.93 -8.74
N LYS A 59 -11.90 -10.67 -8.17
CA LYS A 59 -10.80 -10.03 -8.91
C LYS A 59 -10.35 -10.96 -10.04
N VAL A 60 -10.18 -10.43 -11.26
CA VAL A 60 -9.67 -11.18 -12.41
C VAL A 60 -8.50 -10.45 -13.07
N GLY A 61 -7.58 -11.20 -13.67
CA GLY A 61 -6.36 -10.64 -14.23
C GLY A 61 -5.37 -10.19 -13.15
N ALA A 62 -4.98 -8.92 -13.18
CA ALA A 62 -3.92 -8.40 -12.33
C ALA A 62 -4.34 -8.35 -10.85
N GLN A 63 -3.39 -8.61 -9.93
CA GLN A 63 -3.61 -8.49 -8.49
C GLN A 63 -3.66 -7.02 -8.07
N CYS A 64 -4.70 -6.29 -8.47
CA CYS A 64 -4.82 -4.87 -8.17
C CYS A 64 -4.80 -4.63 -6.64
N PHE A 65 -3.93 -3.75 -6.13
CA PHE A 65 -3.06 -2.80 -6.86
C PHE A 65 -1.60 -3.20 -7.08
N HIS A 66 -1.13 -4.34 -6.57
CA HIS A 66 0.28 -4.75 -6.74
C HIS A 66 0.66 -4.85 -8.22
N ASN A 67 -0.24 -5.39 -9.03
CA ASN A 67 -0.15 -5.38 -10.47
C ASN A 67 -1.43 -4.78 -11.06
N VAL A 68 -1.29 -4.02 -12.14
CA VAL A 68 -2.39 -3.41 -12.89
C VAL A 68 -2.25 -3.70 -14.37
N ASN A 69 -3.29 -3.43 -15.14
CA ASN A 69 -3.27 -3.58 -16.59
C ASN A 69 -3.07 -2.22 -17.27
N THR A 70 -2.36 -2.19 -18.39
CA THR A 70 -2.15 -0.97 -19.19
C THR A 70 -3.12 -0.83 -20.37
N SER A 71 -3.95 -1.84 -20.60
CA SER A 71 -4.97 -1.88 -21.65
C SER A 71 -6.35 -2.15 -21.05
N ASP A 72 -7.40 -1.62 -21.67
CA ASP A 72 -8.80 -1.86 -21.31
C ASP A 72 -9.41 -3.07 -22.05
N ASN A 73 -8.65 -3.71 -22.94
CA ASN A 73 -9.13 -4.85 -23.69
C ASN A 73 -9.25 -6.10 -22.80
N ILE A 74 -10.49 -6.51 -22.52
CA ILE A 74 -10.83 -7.67 -21.69
C ILE A 74 -10.59 -8.99 -22.43
N GLU A 75 -10.70 -8.99 -23.77
CA GLU A 75 -10.59 -10.19 -24.62
C GLU A 75 -9.13 -10.56 -24.88
N ALA A 76 -8.25 -9.56 -25.01
CA ALA A 76 -6.81 -9.78 -25.06
C ALA A 76 -6.35 -10.35 -23.73
N HIS A 77 -5.63 -11.47 -23.75
CA HIS A 77 -5.16 -12.20 -22.57
C HIS A 77 -4.81 -11.27 -21.41
N LEU A 78 -5.67 -11.19 -20.39
CA LEU A 78 -5.55 -10.30 -19.22
C LEU A 78 -4.18 -10.40 -18.51
N GLU A 79 -3.43 -11.46 -18.77
CA GLU A 79 -2.07 -11.71 -18.31
C GLU A 79 -1.00 -10.88 -19.05
N SER A 80 -1.22 -10.59 -20.33
CA SER A 80 -0.23 -9.97 -21.22
C SER A 80 0.01 -8.48 -20.99
N SER A 81 -0.94 -7.77 -20.38
CA SER A 81 -0.86 -6.32 -20.11
C SER A 81 -0.52 -6.00 -18.66
N LYS A 82 -0.19 -7.01 -17.85
CA LYS A 82 0.13 -6.86 -16.43
C LYS A 82 1.46 -6.16 -16.25
N ILE A 83 1.46 -5.16 -15.38
CA ILE A 83 2.67 -4.48 -14.94
C ILE A 83 2.57 -4.21 -13.44
N HIS A 84 3.70 -4.35 -12.73
CA HIS A 84 3.77 -3.98 -11.33
C HIS A 84 3.60 -2.47 -11.18
N ILE A 85 2.78 -2.03 -10.22
CA ILE A 85 2.41 -0.60 -10.09
C ILE A 85 3.61 0.32 -9.88
N ASP A 86 4.66 -0.13 -9.19
CA ASP A 86 5.93 0.61 -9.03
C ASP A 86 6.57 1.07 -10.35
N TYR A 87 6.35 0.37 -11.47
CA TYR A 87 6.89 0.80 -12.77
C TYR A 87 6.10 1.95 -13.39
N LEU A 88 4.82 2.08 -13.03
CA LEU A 88 3.92 3.13 -13.52
C LEU A 88 3.90 4.33 -12.57
N LEU A 89 3.79 4.05 -11.27
CA LEU A 89 3.61 5.02 -10.20
C LEU A 89 4.62 4.72 -9.08
N TYR A 90 5.89 4.94 -9.38
CA TYR A 90 6.97 4.70 -8.44
C TYR A 90 6.79 5.50 -7.14
N GLY A 91 6.85 4.80 -6.00
CA GLY A 91 6.60 5.39 -4.68
C GLY A 91 5.15 5.29 -4.21
N SER A 92 4.27 4.61 -4.95
CA SER A 92 2.91 4.33 -4.47
C SER A 92 2.91 3.59 -3.13
N ILE A 93 1.87 3.81 -2.35
CA ILE A 93 1.60 3.07 -1.11
C ILE A 93 0.34 2.22 -1.32
N ILE A 94 0.40 0.95 -0.94
CA ILE A 94 -0.71 0.00 -1.08
C ILE A 94 -1.02 -0.56 0.29
N ASP A 95 -2.19 -0.23 0.82
CA ASP A 95 -2.74 -0.83 2.03
C ASP A 95 -4.01 -1.61 1.66
N LYS A 96 -3.92 -2.94 1.73
CA LYS A 96 -5.00 -3.87 1.36
C LYS A 96 -5.56 -3.64 -0.05
N ASN A 97 -6.71 -2.97 -0.14
CA ASN A 97 -7.46 -2.68 -1.36
C ASN A 97 -7.38 -1.20 -1.74
N THR A 98 -6.50 -0.43 -1.12
CA THR A 98 -6.36 1.00 -1.33
C THR A 98 -4.97 1.33 -1.86
N LEU A 99 -4.92 2.08 -2.94
CA LEU A 99 -3.71 2.68 -3.50
C LEU A 99 -3.68 4.16 -3.10
N VAL A 100 -2.57 4.61 -2.54
CA VAL A 100 -2.27 6.05 -2.40
C VAL A 100 -1.38 6.43 -3.56
N VAL A 101 -1.84 7.39 -4.38
CA VAL A 101 -1.11 7.90 -5.53
C VAL A 101 0.16 8.62 -5.05
N PRO A 102 1.33 8.35 -5.65
CA PRO A 102 2.58 8.96 -5.20
C PRO A 102 2.57 10.48 -5.47
N PRO A 103 3.38 11.24 -4.72
CA PRO A 103 3.45 12.70 -4.87
C PRO A 103 4.02 13.15 -6.22
N THR A 104 5.00 12.37 -6.72
CA THR A 104 5.72 12.63 -7.98
C THR A 104 5.24 11.67 -9.05
N VAL A 105 4.61 12.22 -10.08
CA VAL A 105 4.10 11.51 -11.25
C VAL A 105 4.67 12.20 -12.50
N PRO A 106 5.76 11.70 -13.11
CA PRO A 106 6.48 12.41 -14.18
C PRO A 106 5.64 12.69 -15.44
N GLU A 107 4.65 11.85 -15.71
CA GLU A 107 3.77 11.91 -16.86
C GLU A 107 2.37 11.39 -16.53
N ASN A 108 1.37 11.74 -17.34
CA ASN A 108 0.02 11.21 -17.14
C ASN A 108 0.02 9.70 -17.36
N VAL A 109 -0.51 8.94 -16.41
CA VAL A 109 -0.58 7.48 -16.50
C VAL A 109 -2.03 7.05 -16.47
N THR A 110 -2.38 6.04 -17.29
CA THR A 110 -3.69 5.38 -17.19
C THR A 110 -3.48 3.88 -17.00
N PHE A 111 -4.25 3.29 -16.09
CA PHE A 111 -4.24 1.85 -15.85
C PHE A 111 -5.65 1.34 -15.51
N TYR A 112 -5.79 0.01 -15.56
CA TYR A 112 -7.07 -0.68 -15.46
C TYR A 112 -7.03 -1.86 -14.48
N CYS A 113 -8.16 -2.05 -13.80
CA CYS A 113 -8.43 -3.21 -12.95
C CYS A 113 -9.77 -3.82 -13.33
N PHE A 114 -9.80 -5.15 -13.39
CA PHE A 114 -10.96 -5.90 -13.88
C PHE A 114 -11.60 -6.71 -12.75
N CYS A 115 -12.94 -6.70 -12.74
CA CYS A 115 -13.78 -7.38 -11.79
C CYS A 115 -14.75 -8.29 -12.52
N HIS A 116 -14.83 -9.56 -12.13
CA HIS A 116 -15.85 -10.47 -12.68
C HIS A 116 -17.11 -10.43 -11.81
N LEU A 117 -18.22 -9.97 -12.40
CA LEU A 117 -19.51 -9.72 -11.72
C LEU A 117 -20.51 -10.85 -11.95
N GLY A 118 -20.03 -12.10 -12.03
CA GLY A 118 -20.83 -13.25 -12.40
C GLY A 118 -22.19 -13.34 -11.68
N THR A 119 -23.19 -13.90 -12.36
CA THR A 119 -24.59 -13.99 -11.89
C THR A 119 -24.81 -14.93 -10.69
N ASN A 120 -23.77 -15.62 -10.24
CA ASN A 120 -23.80 -16.63 -9.16
C ASN A 120 -23.24 -16.12 -7.82
N VAL A 121 -22.94 -14.83 -7.68
CA VAL A 121 -22.41 -14.32 -6.41
C VAL A 121 -23.49 -14.49 -5.33
N PRO A 122 -23.24 -15.29 -4.27
CA PRO A 122 -24.23 -15.52 -3.23
C PRO A 122 -24.73 -14.19 -2.66
N GLU A 123 -26.03 -14.06 -2.41
CA GLU A 123 -26.63 -12.83 -1.90
C GLU A 123 -25.96 -12.31 -0.61
N LYS A 124 -25.34 -13.21 0.16
CA LYS A 124 -24.52 -12.90 1.34
C LYS A 124 -23.26 -12.09 1.03
N SER A 125 -22.63 -12.28 -0.13
CA SER A 125 -21.47 -11.50 -0.60
C SER A 125 -21.84 -10.16 -1.24
N LEU A 126 -23.13 -9.92 -1.51
CA LEU A 126 -23.64 -8.68 -2.07
C LEU A 126 -23.99 -7.62 -1.02
N LYS A 127 -23.96 -7.96 0.27
CA LYS A 127 -24.20 -6.97 1.33
C LYS A 127 -22.96 -6.10 1.51
N PRO A 128 -22.98 -4.81 1.11
CA PRO A 128 -21.88 -3.93 1.46
C PRO A 128 -21.77 -3.87 2.99
N PRO A 129 -20.56 -3.73 3.55
CA PRO A 129 -20.37 -3.53 4.98
C PRO A 129 -20.96 -2.17 5.37
N LYS A 130 -22.26 -2.11 5.70
CA LYS A 130 -23.02 -0.97 6.28
C LYS A 130 -22.59 0.45 5.85
N PHE A 131 -22.13 0.62 4.61
CA PHE A 131 -21.84 1.91 4.01
C PHE A 131 -22.79 2.07 2.84
N GLU A 132 -23.91 2.73 3.08
CA GLU A 132 -24.84 3.15 2.04
C GLU A 132 -24.33 4.47 1.43
N GLY A 133 -23.20 4.41 0.76
CA GLY A 133 -22.76 5.47 -0.14
C GLY A 133 -23.34 5.21 -1.53
N ILE A 134 -24.01 6.20 -2.13
CA ILE A 134 -24.37 6.13 -3.55
C ILE A 134 -23.09 6.39 -4.34
N GLY A 135 -22.39 5.32 -4.73
CA GLY A 135 -21.28 5.41 -5.67
C GLY A 135 -21.81 5.70 -7.07
N ASN A 136 -21.49 6.84 -7.66
CA ASN A 136 -21.77 7.10 -9.07
C ASN A 136 -20.71 6.40 -9.96
N HIS A 137 -20.99 6.30 -11.26
CA HIS A 137 -20.08 5.71 -12.26
C HIS A 137 -18.74 6.47 -12.41
N ASN A 138 -18.59 7.61 -11.73
CA ASN A 138 -17.40 8.46 -11.79
C ASN A 138 -16.49 8.28 -10.56
N GLY A 139 -16.74 7.29 -9.70
CA GLY A 139 -15.90 6.98 -8.53
C GLY A 139 -15.96 8.01 -7.39
N ASN A 140 -16.71 9.10 -7.56
CA ASN A 140 -16.91 10.13 -6.55
C ASN A 140 -18.08 9.71 -5.64
N ILE A 141 -17.80 9.52 -4.34
CA ILE A 141 -18.86 9.43 -3.34
C ILE A 141 -19.29 10.86 -2.99
N THR A 142 -20.51 11.23 -3.35
CA THR A 142 -21.19 12.35 -2.72
C THR A 142 -21.82 11.81 -1.43
N LEU A 143 -21.44 12.34 -0.27
CA LEU A 143 -22.17 12.06 0.98
C LEU A 143 -23.60 12.59 0.79
N GLY A 144 -24.52 11.69 0.45
CA GLY A 144 -25.93 12.00 0.23
C GLY A 144 -26.64 12.41 1.52
N GLU A 145 -27.71 13.20 1.36
CA GLU A 145 -28.58 13.69 2.43
C GLU A 145 -29.18 12.57 3.31
N SER A 146 -29.34 12.91 4.59
CA SER A 146 -30.01 12.19 5.69
C SER A 146 -29.98 10.66 5.64
N ILE A 147 -28.96 10.09 6.28
CA ILE A 147 -28.92 8.66 6.63
C ILE A 147 -30.04 8.40 7.65
N LYS A 148 -31.01 7.54 7.29
CA LYS A 148 -31.96 6.98 8.25
C LYS A 148 -31.29 5.80 8.95
N PHE A 149 -31.12 5.91 10.26
CA PHE A 149 -30.53 4.84 11.06
C PHE A 149 -31.60 3.86 11.53
N ASP A 150 -31.38 2.56 11.28
CA ASP A 150 -32.32 1.50 11.66
C ASP A 150 -32.42 1.28 13.19
N SER A 151 -31.52 1.89 13.96
CA SER A 151 -31.57 1.88 15.41
C SER A 151 -30.93 3.13 16.03
N PRO A 152 -31.36 3.52 17.25
CA PRO A 152 -30.72 4.57 18.02
C PRO A 152 -29.22 4.30 18.27
N ILE A 153 -28.82 3.03 18.37
CA ILE A 153 -27.43 2.62 18.64
C ILE A 153 -26.54 2.88 17.42
N SER A 154 -27.03 2.58 16.20
CA SER A 154 -26.31 2.90 14.97
C SER A 154 -26.16 4.41 14.74
N GLU A 155 -27.18 5.18 15.11
CA GLU A 155 -27.10 6.65 15.07
C GLU A 155 -26.07 7.17 16.07
N ALA A 156 -26.05 6.63 17.29
CA ALA A 156 -25.09 7.00 18.33
C ALA A 156 -23.64 6.66 17.93
N LEU A 157 -23.39 5.48 17.37
CA LEU A 157 -22.06 5.08 16.88
C LEU A 157 -21.60 5.93 15.69
N TYR A 158 -22.51 6.27 14.78
CA TYR A 158 -22.21 7.18 13.67
C TYR A 158 -21.88 8.59 14.18
N LYS A 159 -22.69 9.13 15.10
CA LYS A 159 -22.44 10.42 15.75
C LYS A 159 -21.14 10.41 16.54
N GLN A 160 -20.79 9.32 17.23
CA GLN A 160 -19.54 9.18 17.97
C GLN A 160 -18.32 9.17 17.04
N ASN A 161 -18.36 8.44 15.93
CA ASN A 161 -17.28 8.46 14.94
C ASN A 161 -17.15 9.82 14.24
N LEU A 162 -18.28 10.48 13.95
CA LEU A 162 -18.31 11.84 13.43
C LEU A 162 -17.71 12.83 14.44
N TYR A 163 -18.07 12.74 15.72
CA TYR A 163 -17.51 13.54 16.81
C TYR A 163 -16.03 13.27 17.01
N LYS A 164 -15.57 12.02 16.90
CA LYS A 164 -14.15 11.67 16.98
C LYS A 164 -13.35 12.33 15.85
N ASN A 165 -13.89 12.31 14.63
CA ASN A 165 -13.29 12.98 13.47
C ASN A 165 -13.36 14.52 13.55
N LEU A 166 -14.32 15.06 14.31
CA LEU A 166 -14.44 16.50 14.60
C LEU A 166 -13.52 16.92 15.73
N MET A 167 -13.36 16.13 16.79
CA MET A 167 -12.38 16.37 17.87
C MET A 167 -10.93 16.31 17.35
N GLU A 168 -10.67 15.53 16.28
CA GLU A 168 -9.39 15.54 15.56
C GLU A 168 -9.19 16.79 14.69
N LYS A 169 -10.26 17.53 14.36
CA LYS A 169 -10.22 18.89 13.78
C LYS A 169 -10.42 19.87 14.94
N GLY A 170 -9.36 20.22 15.66
CA GLY A 170 -9.43 21.03 16.89
C GLY A 170 -10.25 22.32 16.79
N ASP A 171 -11.56 22.21 16.97
CA ASP A 171 -12.48 23.28 17.33
C ASP A 171 -12.68 23.17 18.85
N GLU A 172 -12.09 24.11 19.58
CA GLU A 172 -12.32 24.26 21.02
C GLU A 172 -13.74 24.81 21.24
N GLU A 173 -14.63 24.01 21.82
CA GLU A 173 -15.69 24.55 22.65
C GLU A 173 -15.25 24.51 24.12
N SER A 174 -15.38 25.66 24.77
CA SER A 174 -15.14 25.85 26.19
C SER A 174 -16.19 25.12 27.02
N SER A 175 -15.76 24.27 27.96
CA SER A 175 -16.42 24.13 29.26
C SER A 175 -15.59 23.27 30.22
N ASP A 176 -15.20 23.91 31.31
CA ASP A 176 -15.05 23.44 32.69
C ASP A 176 -14.18 22.19 32.99
N GLU A 177 -13.07 22.47 33.67
CA GLU A 177 -12.16 21.51 34.30
C GLU A 177 -12.88 20.62 35.33
N ILE A 178 -12.85 19.30 35.12
CA ILE A 178 -12.99 18.32 36.21
C ILE A 178 -11.60 17.74 36.44
N ILE A 179 -10.98 18.13 37.56
CA ILE A 179 -9.73 17.56 38.07
C ILE A 179 -10.09 16.26 38.80
N ILE A 180 -9.70 15.12 38.22
CA ILE A 180 -9.66 13.84 38.94
C ILE A 180 -8.20 13.59 39.29
N GLU A 181 -7.87 13.79 40.56
CA GLU A 181 -6.58 13.45 41.15
C GLU A 181 -6.55 11.94 41.39
N THR A 182 -5.76 11.21 40.60
CA THR A 182 -5.45 9.79 40.85
C THR A 182 -4.06 9.67 41.45
N GLU A 183 -4.02 9.08 42.64
CA GLU A 183 -2.81 8.76 43.41
C GLU A 183 -1.99 7.68 42.67
N PRO A 184 -0.66 7.83 42.54
CA PRO A 184 0.16 6.87 41.82
C PRO A 184 0.33 5.56 42.59
N GLU A 185 0.10 4.43 41.92
CA GLU A 185 0.44 3.10 42.44
C GLU A 185 1.97 2.97 42.64
N PRO A 186 2.41 2.24 43.67
CA PRO A 186 3.82 2.06 43.99
C PRO A 186 4.55 1.27 42.90
N GLU A 187 5.78 1.71 42.59
CA GLU A 187 6.67 1.05 41.64
C GLU A 187 6.98 -0.40 42.07
N PRO A 188 6.93 -1.37 41.13
CA PRO A 188 7.35 -2.74 41.41
C PRO A 188 8.86 -2.82 41.59
N GLU A 189 9.29 -3.61 42.58
CA GLU A 189 10.71 -3.88 42.88
C GLU A 189 11.44 -4.54 41.69
N PRO A 190 12.75 -4.28 41.53
CA PRO A 190 13.53 -4.84 40.43
C PRO A 190 13.75 -6.35 40.59
N GLU A 191 13.44 -7.11 39.55
CA GLU A 191 13.84 -8.52 39.44
C GLU A 191 15.38 -8.66 39.30
N PRO A 192 15.97 -9.73 39.87
CA PRO A 192 17.41 -9.93 39.87
C PRO A 192 17.97 -10.37 38.50
N GLU A 193 19.13 -9.82 38.16
CA GLU A 193 19.87 -10.12 36.93
C GLU A 193 20.31 -11.61 36.85
N PRO A 194 20.13 -12.28 35.70
CA PRO A 194 20.65 -13.63 35.49
C PRO A 194 22.14 -13.63 35.13
N GLU A 195 22.91 -14.43 35.87
CA GLU A 195 24.34 -14.67 35.65
C GLU A 195 24.66 -15.30 34.28
N SER A 196 25.73 -14.78 33.68
CA SER A 196 26.30 -15.13 32.39
C SER A 196 26.94 -16.53 32.34
N LYS A 197 26.61 -17.33 31.32
CA LYS A 197 27.32 -18.58 30.94
C LYS A 197 28.46 -18.33 29.92
N PRO A 198 29.46 -19.23 29.84
CA PRO A 198 30.71 -19.00 29.12
C PRO A 198 30.57 -19.19 27.59
N LYS A 199 31.26 -18.34 26.83
CA LYS A 199 31.42 -18.43 25.37
C LYS A 199 32.37 -19.57 24.99
N SER A 200 31.94 -20.46 24.10
CA SER A 200 32.77 -21.43 23.40
C SER A 200 33.35 -20.84 22.10
N GLU A 201 34.58 -21.25 21.78
CA GLU A 201 35.36 -20.82 20.61
C GLU A 201 34.77 -21.30 19.26
N PRO A 202 34.93 -20.53 18.16
CA PRO A 202 34.38 -20.89 16.86
C PRO A 202 35.33 -21.80 16.05
N ASN A 203 34.76 -22.87 15.48
CA ASN A 203 35.39 -23.76 14.51
C ASN A 203 35.68 -23.05 13.15
N PRO A 204 36.68 -23.50 12.38
CA PRO A 204 37.10 -22.85 11.14
C PRO A 204 36.10 -23.05 10.00
N LYS A 205 35.79 -21.96 9.28
CA LYS A 205 34.87 -21.94 8.13
C LYS A 205 35.45 -22.64 6.89
N PRO A 206 34.64 -23.41 6.13
CA PRO A 206 35.06 -24.03 4.88
C PRO A 206 35.16 -23.00 3.73
N LYS A 207 36.11 -23.22 2.81
CA LYS A 207 36.35 -22.35 1.64
C LYS A 207 35.28 -22.56 0.57
N PRO A 208 34.73 -21.48 -0.04
CA PRO A 208 33.69 -21.58 -1.06
C PRO A 208 34.24 -22.11 -2.40
N LYS A 209 33.39 -22.86 -3.12
CA LYS A 209 33.64 -23.30 -4.50
C LYS A 209 33.03 -22.30 -5.47
N ILE A 210 33.74 -22.04 -6.57
CA ILE A 210 33.33 -21.06 -7.60
C ILE A 210 32.59 -21.81 -8.72
N ILE A 211 31.39 -21.34 -9.07
CA ILE A 211 30.59 -21.89 -10.18
C ILE A 211 30.48 -20.81 -11.27
N LYS A 212 30.81 -21.16 -12.51
CA LYS A 212 30.66 -20.27 -13.67
C LYS A 212 29.28 -20.45 -14.28
N VAL A 213 28.53 -19.37 -14.39
CA VAL A 213 27.22 -19.33 -15.05
C VAL A 213 27.31 -18.44 -16.29
N ILE A 214 26.85 -18.95 -17.43
CA ILE A 214 26.85 -18.23 -18.71
C ILE A 214 25.39 -17.99 -19.10
N TYR A 215 25.02 -16.72 -19.28
CA TYR A 215 23.70 -16.35 -19.80
C TYR A 215 23.82 -15.69 -21.18
N LYS A 216 22.83 -15.98 -22.02
CA LYS A 216 22.74 -15.51 -23.41
C LYS A 216 21.61 -14.49 -23.48
N ILE A 217 21.95 -13.24 -23.77
CA ILE A 217 20.96 -12.16 -23.93
C ILE A 217 20.75 -11.94 -25.42
N ILE A 218 19.49 -12.02 -25.86
CA ILE A 218 19.07 -11.76 -27.23
C ILE A 218 18.37 -10.41 -27.25
N LYS A 219 18.90 -9.45 -28.02
CA LYS A 219 18.31 -8.12 -28.18
C LYS A 219 18.20 -7.83 -29.67
N GLY A 220 17.02 -8.08 -30.24
CA GLY A 220 16.81 -8.13 -31.70
C GLY A 220 17.56 -9.30 -32.36
N ASP A 221 17.82 -9.21 -33.66
CA ASP A 221 18.49 -10.28 -34.45
C ASP A 221 19.98 -10.47 -34.13
N LYS A 222 20.52 -9.81 -33.11
CA LYS A 222 21.90 -9.98 -32.66
C LYS A 222 21.98 -10.64 -31.29
N VAL A 223 22.67 -11.76 -31.27
CA VAL A 223 23.07 -12.51 -30.08
C VAL A 223 24.37 -11.93 -29.52
N ILE A 224 24.40 -11.57 -28.24
CA ILE A 224 25.61 -11.17 -27.52
C ILE A 224 25.79 -12.10 -26.32
N ASN A 225 26.93 -12.79 -26.24
CA ASN A 225 27.28 -13.65 -25.11
C ASN A 225 28.09 -12.84 -24.08
N GLN A 226 27.66 -12.85 -22.83
CA GLN A 226 28.44 -12.34 -21.69
C GLN A 226 28.58 -13.43 -20.63
N SER A 227 29.79 -13.54 -20.07
CA SER A 227 30.10 -14.46 -18.97
C SER A 227 30.38 -13.64 -17.71
N GLN A 228 29.75 -14.02 -16.60
CA GLN A 228 30.11 -13.54 -15.27
C GLN A 228 30.44 -14.73 -14.37
N THR A 229 31.33 -14.50 -13.39
CA THR A 229 31.76 -15.53 -12.43
C THR A 229 31.24 -15.12 -11.07
N GLU A 230 30.41 -15.95 -10.45
CA GLU A 230 29.89 -15.73 -9.11
C GLU A 230 30.34 -16.86 -8.17
N SER A 231 30.68 -16.49 -6.94
CA SER A 231 30.98 -17.43 -5.85
C SER A 231 29.72 -17.65 -5.04
N VAL A 232 29.22 -18.89 -5.02
CA VAL A 232 28.04 -19.26 -4.23
C VAL A 232 28.49 -19.99 -2.97
N GLU A 233 28.07 -19.50 -1.80
CA GLU A 233 28.33 -20.12 -0.50
C GLU A 233 27.15 -21.06 -0.17
N GLU A 234 27.43 -22.36 -0.03
CA GLU A 234 26.42 -23.40 0.14
C GLU A 234 26.02 -23.55 1.62
N LYS A 235 24.71 -23.62 1.89
CA LYS A 235 24.14 -23.80 3.24
C LYS A 235 24.13 -25.30 3.60
N PRO A 236 24.54 -25.72 4.81
CA PRO A 236 24.63 -27.15 5.13
C PRO A 236 23.24 -27.78 5.32
N GLU A 237 22.98 -28.87 4.58
CA GLU A 237 21.84 -29.75 4.78
C GLU A 237 22.08 -30.75 5.93
N THR A 238 21.02 -31.07 6.66
CA THR A 238 21.00 -32.02 7.78
C THR A 238 20.96 -33.47 7.27
N PRO A 239 21.69 -34.44 7.88
CA PRO A 239 21.74 -35.81 7.36
C PRO A 239 20.43 -36.59 7.61
N LYS A 240 19.91 -37.23 6.56
CA LYS A 240 18.89 -38.29 6.64
C LYS A 240 19.58 -39.64 6.87
N GLU A 241 19.09 -40.38 7.86
CA GLU A 241 19.35 -41.82 8.03
C GLU A 241 18.43 -42.67 7.14
N GLU A 242 18.97 -43.77 6.64
CA GLU A 242 18.29 -44.97 6.11
C GLU A 242 19.30 -46.15 6.23
N PRO A 243 18.93 -47.45 6.10
CA PRO A 243 17.61 -48.04 5.82
C PRO A 243 17.28 -49.35 6.60
N THR A 244 16.10 -49.93 6.38
CA THR A 244 15.94 -51.41 6.27
C THR A 244 14.66 -51.78 5.49
N PRO A 245 14.65 -52.94 4.81
CA PRO A 245 13.79 -53.21 3.65
C PRO A 245 12.55 -54.03 4.01
N ASN A 246 11.52 -53.97 3.17
CA ASN A 246 10.67 -55.12 2.82
C ASN A 246 9.77 -54.79 1.60
N THR A 247 9.95 -55.56 0.53
CA THR A 247 9.00 -55.77 -0.58
C THR A 247 8.11 -56.97 -0.22
N PRO A 248 6.86 -57.11 -0.72
CA PRO A 248 6.65 -57.65 -2.08
C PRO A 248 5.42 -57.11 -2.88
N LYS A 249 5.63 -57.04 -4.21
CA LYS A 249 4.76 -57.39 -5.36
C LYS A 249 3.24 -57.18 -5.32
N GLU A 250 2.71 -56.49 -6.34
CA GLU A 250 1.70 -56.95 -7.31
C GLU A 250 1.50 -55.83 -8.36
N GLU A 251 1.91 -56.02 -9.62
CA GLU A 251 1.18 -56.63 -10.75
C GLU A 251 0.37 -55.59 -11.55
N SER A 252 1.01 -55.05 -12.62
CA SER A 252 0.36 -54.23 -13.64
C SER A 252 0.17 -55.05 -14.90
N THR A 253 -1.07 -55.39 -15.24
CA THR A 253 -1.44 -55.97 -16.53
C THR A 253 -1.78 -54.87 -17.52
N ALA A 254 -1.03 -54.86 -18.62
CA ALA A 254 -1.40 -54.17 -19.85
C ALA A 254 -2.49 -54.99 -20.57
N ASN A 255 -3.52 -54.33 -21.10
CA ASN A 255 -4.35 -54.92 -22.16
C ASN A 255 -4.82 -53.86 -23.15
N THR A 256 -4.31 -54.04 -24.37
CA THR A 256 -4.82 -53.65 -25.68
C THR A 256 -6.23 -54.19 -25.93
N LEU A 257 -7.11 -53.44 -26.62
CA LEU A 257 -7.89 -53.89 -27.79
C LEU A 257 -9.09 -52.96 -28.13
N LYS A 258 -9.11 -52.59 -29.42
CA LYS A 258 -10.23 -52.53 -30.38
C LYS A 258 -11.28 -51.43 -30.31
N GLU A 259 -11.24 -50.64 -31.39
CA GLU A 259 -12.38 -50.09 -32.11
C GLU A 259 -13.47 -51.16 -32.36
N GLU A 260 -14.71 -50.80 -32.08
CA GLU A 260 -15.84 -51.26 -32.89
C GLU A 260 -16.94 -50.20 -32.86
N SER A 261 -17.32 -49.76 -34.06
CA SER A 261 -18.40 -48.81 -34.30
C SER A 261 -19.73 -49.54 -34.32
N THR A 262 -20.71 -49.07 -33.55
CA THR A 262 -22.11 -49.44 -33.77
C THR A 262 -22.97 -48.19 -33.64
N ILE A 263 -23.58 -47.84 -34.77
CA ILE A 263 -24.60 -46.80 -34.90
C ILE A 263 -25.92 -47.44 -34.47
N GLU A 264 -26.47 -47.03 -33.33
CA GLU A 264 -27.88 -47.27 -33.00
C GLU A 264 -28.63 -45.94 -32.98
N THR A 265 -29.64 -45.89 -33.85
CA THR A 265 -30.52 -44.75 -34.08
C THR A 265 -31.73 -44.89 -33.17
N SER A 266 -31.68 -44.33 -31.97
CA SER A 266 -32.86 -44.18 -31.11
C SER A 266 -33.55 -42.86 -31.43
N LYS A 267 -34.79 -42.96 -31.94
CA LYS A 267 -35.77 -41.88 -32.00
C LYS A 267 -36.12 -41.49 -30.57
N ASP A 268 -35.62 -40.35 -30.12
CA ASP A 268 -36.13 -39.68 -28.92
C ASP A 268 -37.17 -38.63 -29.29
N GLU A 269 -38.30 -38.75 -28.60
CA GLU A 269 -39.46 -37.88 -28.65
C GLU A 269 -39.11 -36.58 -27.92
N SER A 270 -38.96 -35.48 -28.65
CA SER A 270 -38.55 -34.19 -28.13
C SER A 270 -39.64 -33.56 -27.26
N THR A 271 -39.46 -33.64 -25.94
CA THR A 271 -40.03 -32.65 -25.02
C THR A 271 -39.47 -31.26 -25.33
N PRO A 272 -40.25 -30.17 -25.25
CA PRO A 272 -39.76 -28.83 -25.57
C PRO A 272 -38.66 -28.47 -24.58
N ASP A 273 -37.44 -28.38 -25.12
CA ASP A 273 -36.24 -27.96 -24.42
C ASP A 273 -36.50 -26.67 -23.64
N LYS A 274 -36.47 -26.77 -22.31
CA LYS A 274 -36.24 -25.61 -21.45
C LYS A 274 -34.83 -25.15 -21.77
N VAL A 275 -34.69 -24.25 -22.74
CA VAL A 275 -33.44 -23.55 -23.02
C VAL A 275 -33.01 -22.87 -21.72
N GLU A 276 -32.01 -23.44 -21.04
CA GLU A 276 -31.43 -22.79 -19.86
C GLU A 276 -30.97 -21.39 -20.26
N PRO A 277 -31.28 -20.35 -19.46
CA PRO A 277 -30.88 -19.01 -19.79
C PRO A 277 -29.35 -18.96 -19.87
N VAL A 278 -28.83 -18.67 -21.07
CA VAL A 278 -27.40 -18.47 -21.30
C VAL A 278 -26.93 -17.41 -20.31
N LYS A 279 -26.11 -17.83 -19.34
CA LYS A 279 -25.54 -16.92 -18.35
C LYS A 279 -24.63 -15.93 -19.05
N LYS A 280 -25.08 -14.68 -19.18
CA LYS A 280 -24.24 -13.58 -19.62
C LYS A 280 -23.18 -13.31 -18.56
N ILE A 281 -21.92 -13.27 -19.00
CA ILE A 281 -20.78 -12.89 -18.17
C ILE A 281 -20.75 -11.37 -18.13
N LYS A 282 -20.67 -10.80 -16.93
CA LYS A 282 -20.60 -9.37 -16.71
C LYS A 282 -19.27 -8.98 -16.07
N TYR A 283 -18.69 -7.87 -16.53
CA TYR A 283 -17.42 -7.35 -16.01
C TYR A 283 -17.56 -5.93 -15.45
N GLY A 284 -16.82 -5.65 -14.38
CA GLY A 284 -16.57 -4.30 -13.89
C GLY A 284 -15.15 -3.86 -14.28
N VAL A 285 -15.01 -2.66 -14.83
CA VAL A 285 -13.71 -2.09 -15.22
C VAL A 285 -13.47 -0.81 -14.44
N MET A 286 -12.48 -0.83 -13.55
CA MET A 286 -11.97 0.41 -12.94
C MET A 286 -10.89 0.98 -13.85
N LYS A 287 -11.16 2.16 -14.42
CA LYS A 287 -10.22 2.95 -15.22
C LYS A 287 -9.69 4.09 -14.36
N VAL A 288 -8.38 4.13 -14.13
CA VAL A 288 -7.74 5.18 -13.36
C VAL A 288 -6.81 5.97 -14.27
N THR A 289 -7.02 7.28 -14.35
CA THR A 289 -6.09 8.23 -14.95
C THR A 289 -5.47 9.08 -13.85
N VAL A 290 -4.15 9.04 -13.73
CA VAL A 290 -3.37 9.81 -12.74
C VAL A 290 -2.72 11.01 -13.41
N GLN A 291 -2.95 12.19 -12.84
CA GLN A 291 -2.43 13.46 -13.37
C GLN A 291 -0.93 13.62 -13.08
N LYS A 292 -0.22 14.17 -14.08
CA LYS A 292 1.20 14.53 -13.99
C LYS A 292 1.46 15.55 -12.87
N SER A 293 2.47 15.25 -12.07
CA SER A 293 3.07 16.09 -11.04
C SER A 293 4.59 15.85 -11.04
N PRO A 294 5.37 16.61 -11.82
CA PRO A 294 6.77 16.30 -12.06
C PRO A 294 7.70 16.73 -10.92
N LYS A 295 7.16 17.39 -9.88
CA LYS A 295 7.98 17.93 -8.79
C LYS A 295 8.47 16.78 -7.91
N ALA A 296 9.79 16.59 -7.88
CA ALA A 296 10.42 15.62 -7.01
C ALA A 296 10.07 15.87 -5.53
N ILE A 297 9.89 14.78 -4.78
CA ILE A 297 9.64 14.81 -3.34
C ILE A 297 10.91 15.18 -2.62
N LYS A 298 10.79 16.12 -1.69
CA LYS A 298 11.89 16.47 -0.81
C LYS A 298 12.18 15.29 0.12
N GLY A 299 13.23 14.55 -0.15
CA GLY A 299 13.34 13.23 0.47
C GLY A 299 14.48 12.38 -0.05
N CYS A 300 14.44 11.10 0.33
CA CYS A 300 15.52 10.15 0.11
C CYS A 300 15.01 8.87 -0.54
N ASP A 301 15.68 8.41 -1.59
CA ASP A 301 15.44 7.08 -2.17
C ASP A 301 16.66 6.20 -1.91
N PHE A 302 16.51 5.22 -1.02
CA PHE A 302 17.59 4.29 -0.68
C PHE A 302 17.63 3.09 -1.62
N GLY A 303 16.56 2.84 -2.38
CA GLY A 303 16.42 1.71 -3.29
C GLY A 303 16.91 1.97 -4.71
N SER A 304 17.10 3.23 -5.10
CA SER A 304 17.47 3.58 -6.48
C SER A 304 18.52 4.68 -6.56
N LYS A 305 19.43 4.54 -7.54
CA LYS A 305 20.53 5.48 -7.80
C LYS A 305 20.16 6.63 -8.73
N SER A 306 19.00 6.59 -9.41
CA SER A 306 18.73 7.47 -10.55
C SER A 306 17.28 7.96 -10.63
N THR A 307 16.54 8.02 -9.52
CA THR A 307 15.13 8.40 -9.57
C THR A 307 14.96 9.92 -9.60
N GLN A 308 14.18 10.39 -10.57
CA GLN A 308 13.67 11.78 -10.61
C GLN A 308 12.55 12.01 -9.57
N HIS A 309 12.22 11.00 -8.76
CA HIS A 309 11.09 11.03 -7.84
C HIS A 309 11.41 11.68 -6.50
N PHE A 310 12.67 11.61 -6.04
CA PHE A 310 13.14 12.17 -4.78
C PHE A 310 14.31 13.13 -5.02
N THR A 311 14.46 14.15 -4.18
CA THR A 311 15.54 15.15 -4.31
C THR A 311 16.93 14.57 -4.01
N ASN A 312 17.01 13.50 -3.22
CA ASN A 312 18.27 12.87 -2.84
C ASN A 312 18.22 11.36 -3.12
N PRO A 313 18.48 10.93 -4.37
CA PRO A 313 18.67 9.52 -4.67
C PRO A 313 20.01 9.04 -4.10
N LEU A 314 19.99 7.98 -3.30
CA LEU A 314 21.11 7.41 -2.55
C LEU A 314 21.69 8.31 -1.44
N ALA A 315 22.01 7.70 -0.29
CA ALA A 315 22.62 8.42 0.83
C ALA A 315 24.05 8.85 0.48
N ASN A 316 24.30 10.17 0.51
CA ASN A 316 25.63 10.75 0.43
C ASN A 316 26.34 10.67 1.79
N SER A 317 26.58 9.46 2.30
CA SER A 317 27.37 9.31 3.54
C SER A 317 28.85 9.08 3.23
N LYS A 318 29.70 9.80 3.97
CA LYS A 318 31.15 9.57 4.00
C LYS A 318 31.52 8.38 4.91
N ASP A 319 30.63 8.01 5.82
CA ASP A 319 30.79 6.84 6.67
C ASP A 319 30.33 5.59 5.91
N PRO A 320 31.22 4.61 5.67
CA PRO A 320 30.85 3.38 4.99
C PRO A 320 29.81 2.54 5.76
N ASN A 321 29.67 2.72 7.08
CA ASN A 321 28.82 1.88 7.93
C ASN A 321 27.42 2.45 8.16
N THR A 322 27.21 3.75 7.97
CA THR A 322 25.91 4.38 8.23
C THR A 322 25.57 5.37 7.13
N LYS A 323 24.42 5.16 6.48
CA LYS A 323 23.99 5.93 5.33
C LYS A 323 22.94 6.96 5.74
N LEU A 324 23.40 8.11 6.25
CA LEU A 324 22.55 9.25 6.64
C LEU A 324 22.08 10.04 5.41
N CYS A 325 20.78 10.30 5.34
CA CYS A 325 20.18 11.25 4.43
C CYS A 325 19.38 12.28 5.24
N GLN A 326 19.87 13.52 5.23
CA GLN A 326 19.35 14.62 6.03
C GLN A 326 18.57 15.59 5.14
N ILE A 327 17.35 15.92 5.55
CA ILE A 327 16.45 16.85 4.86
C ILE A 327 16.11 18.00 5.78
N ASN A 328 16.17 19.23 5.27
CA ASN A 328 15.58 20.39 5.97
C ASN A 328 14.17 20.61 5.41
N ALA A 329 13.18 20.87 6.26
CA ALA A 329 11.79 20.98 5.85
C ALA A 329 11.08 22.16 6.53
N LYS A 330 10.18 22.81 5.79
CA LYS A 330 9.41 23.98 6.23
C LYS A 330 7.94 23.61 6.50
N PRO A 331 7.22 24.40 7.30
CA PRO A 331 5.78 24.20 7.51
C PRO A 331 5.01 24.08 6.19
N GLY A 332 4.10 23.11 6.11
CA GLY A 332 3.31 22.79 4.92
C GLY A 332 4.03 22.01 3.82
N GLU A 333 5.36 21.81 3.89
CA GLU A 333 6.07 20.97 2.93
C GLU A 333 5.74 19.48 3.12
N ILE A 334 5.99 18.72 2.06
CA ILE A 334 5.89 17.26 2.06
C ILE A 334 7.30 16.71 1.96
N VAL A 335 7.62 15.82 2.89
CA VAL A 335 8.85 15.03 2.88
C VAL A 335 8.56 13.55 2.80
N GLY A 336 9.57 12.76 2.47
CA GLY A 336 9.43 11.31 2.53
C GLY A 336 10.70 10.56 2.21
N PHE A 337 10.63 9.25 2.37
CA PHE A 337 11.72 8.37 1.98
C PHE A 337 11.18 7.05 1.44
N LYS A 338 12.06 6.34 0.73
CA LYS A 338 11.78 4.99 0.25
C LYS A 338 12.93 4.05 0.59
N CYS A 339 12.65 2.99 1.32
CA CYS A 339 13.62 1.93 1.61
C CYS A 339 13.88 1.05 0.38
N ILE A 340 14.98 0.29 0.43
CA ILE A 340 15.27 -0.78 -0.53
C ILE A 340 14.14 -1.81 -0.48
N LYS A 341 13.74 -2.32 -1.65
CA LYS A 341 12.71 -3.37 -1.74
C LYS A 341 13.36 -4.73 -1.46
N ASP A 342 13.25 -5.20 -0.23
CA ASP A 342 13.66 -6.54 0.20
C ASP A 342 12.68 -7.07 1.25
N SER A 343 12.37 -8.36 1.19
CA SER A 343 11.61 -9.12 2.20
C SER A 343 12.14 -9.04 3.63
N ARG A 344 13.41 -8.68 3.82
CA ARG A 344 14.08 -8.59 5.14
C ARG A 344 14.22 -7.16 5.64
N VAL A 345 13.79 -6.18 4.86
CA VAL A 345 13.89 -4.76 5.24
C VAL A 345 12.64 -4.35 6.01
N TYR A 346 12.85 -3.60 7.09
CA TYR A 346 11.79 -3.02 7.92
C TYR A 346 12.16 -1.59 8.34
N VAL A 347 11.18 -0.86 8.87
CA VAL A 347 11.36 0.54 9.29
C VAL A 347 11.31 0.66 10.81
N GLU A 348 12.23 1.45 11.35
CA GLU A 348 12.29 1.82 12.75
C GLU A 348 12.08 3.34 12.94
N PRO A 349 11.30 3.77 13.95
CA PRO A 349 10.45 2.91 14.77
C PRO A 349 9.27 2.34 13.94
N TYR A 350 8.60 1.33 14.49
CA TYR A 350 7.39 0.78 13.88
C TYR A 350 6.33 1.88 13.71
N GLU A 351 5.62 1.86 12.59
CA GLU A 351 4.69 2.92 12.17
C GLU A 351 5.35 4.31 12.02
N CYS A 352 6.62 4.42 11.58
CA CYS A 352 7.10 5.70 11.06
C CYS A 352 6.13 6.22 9.97
N PHE A 353 5.59 7.44 10.03
CA PHE A 353 5.97 8.59 10.86
C PHE A 353 5.15 8.81 12.14
N ASP A 354 4.16 7.98 12.47
CA ASP A 354 3.37 8.16 13.68
C ASP A 354 4.22 8.08 14.95
N ASN A 355 5.26 7.25 14.89
CA ASN A 355 6.36 7.23 15.83
C ASN A 355 7.66 7.63 15.12
N VAL A 356 8.52 8.37 15.81
CA VAL A 356 9.83 8.80 15.30
C VAL A 356 10.87 8.77 16.41
N TYR A 357 12.15 8.71 16.05
CA TYR A 357 13.23 8.92 17.00
C TYR A 357 13.54 10.41 17.15
N VAL A 358 13.64 10.88 18.39
CA VAL A 358 14.04 12.25 18.76
C VAL A 358 15.14 12.18 19.82
N ASN A 359 16.10 13.12 19.81
CA ASN A 359 17.13 13.27 20.86
C ASN A 359 17.82 11.95 21.26
N ASN A 360 18.70 11.40 20.40
CA ASN A 360 19.45 10.16 20.66
C ASN A 360 18.57 8.89 20.76
N ASN A 361 17.71 8.66 19.79
CA ASN A 361 16.88 7.44 19.66
C ASN A 361 15.76 7.27 20.69
N ASN A 362 15.27 8.33 21.34
CA ASN A 362 14.05 8.21 22.13
C ASN A 362 12.83 8.06 21.20
N ASN A 363 12.11 6.95 21.32
CA ASN A 363 10.91 6.71 20.52
C ASN A 363 9.78 7.64 20.99
N THR A 364 9.34 8.54 20.11
CA THR A 364 8.43 9.64 20.43
C THR A 364 7.27 9.63 19.45
N SER A 365 6.04 9.78 19.95
CA SER A 365 4.88 9.97 19.09
C SER A 365 4.96 11.34 18.40
N LEU A 366 4.93 11.34 17.06
CA LEU A 366 5.06 12.57 16.27
C LEU A 366 3.93 13.55 16.55
N LYS A 367 2.73 13.05 16.90
CA LYS A 367 1.56 13.86 17.26
C LYS A 367 1.83 14.80 18.43
N THR A 368 2.68 14.39 19.38
CA THR A 368 3.01 15.18 20.58
C THR A 368 3.90 16.37 20.29
N ILE A 369 4.74 16.28 19.25
CA ILE A 369 5.72 17.32 18.91
C ILE A 369 5.30 18.13 17.67
N LEU A 370 4.58 17.52 16.73
CA LEU A 370 4.15 18.12 15.48
C LEU A 370 2.66 17.86 15.23
N PRO A 371 1.74 18.38 16.07
CA PRO A 371 0.31 18.17 15.89
C PRO A 371 -0.19 18.70 14.54
N GLY A 372 -1.19 18.02 13.96
CA GLY A 372 -1.77 18.39 12.67
C GLY A 372 -1.00 17.91 11.43
N TYR A 373 0.04 17.08 11.61
CA TYR A 373 0.70 16.40 10.50
C TYR A 373 -0.23 15.40 9.80
N THR A 374 0.16 14.97 8.60
CA THR A 374 -0.47 13.83 7.92
C THR A 374 0.60 12.87 7.42
N SER A 375 0.55 11.61 7.86
CA SER A 375 1.45 10.54 7.41
C SER A 375 0.76 9.68 6.36
N TYR A 376 1.56 9.17 5.42
CA TYR A 376 1.16 8.15 4.46
C TYR A 376 2.21 7.04 4.52
N SER A 377 1.82 5.88 5.02
CA SER A 377 2.64 4.68 5.11
C SER A 377 1.74 3.46 4.94
N SER A 378 2.32 2.35 4.48
CA SER A 378 1.62 1.08 4.52
C SER A 378 1.81 0.45 5.88
N LYS A 379 0.73 -0.06 6.46
CA LYS A 379 0.77 -0.90 7.67
C LYS A 379 1.17 -2.35 7.37
N THR A 380 1.17 -2.72 6.08
CA THR A 380 1.60 -4.03 5.59
C THR A 380 2.98 -3.93 4.95
N ASP A 381 3.76 -5.01 5.01
CA ASP A 381 5.13 -5.11 4.46
C ASP A 381 5.23 -4.97 2.92
N SER A 382 4.11 -4.64 2.25
CA SER A 382 3.98 -4.54 0.80
C SER A 382 4.67 -3.32 0.19
N THR A 383 4.86 -2.22 0.95
CA THR A 383 5.45 -1.00 0.39
C THR A 383 6.55 -0.42 1.25
N ASN A 384 7.53 0.15 0.57
CA ASN A 384 8.74 0.69 1.18
C ASN A 384 8.80 2.22 1.15
N ALA A 385 7.71 2.90 0.76
CA ALA A 385 7.65 4.35 0.66
C ALA A 385 6.83 4.95 1.81
N PHE A 386 7.32 6.07 2.34
CA PHE A 386 6.79 6.75 3.50
C PHE A 386 6.76 8.24 3.22
N TYR A 387 5.63 8.90 3.45
CA TYR A 387 5.47 10.34 3.26
C TYR A 387 4.89 11.01 4.49
N LEU A 388 5.32 12.26 4.70
CA LEU A 388 4.86 13.13 5.77
C LEU A 388 4.56 14.51 5.19
N LYS A 389 3.32 14.96 5.34
CA LYS A 389 2.93 16.35 5.13
C LYS A 389 3.01 17.09 6.46
N LEU A 390 3.88 18.09 6.53
CA LEU A 390 4.04 18.92 7.72
C LEU A 390 2.82 19.84 7.89
N PRO A 391 2.43 20.15 9.14
CA PRO A 391 1.38 21.12 9.40
C PRO A 391 1.80 22.51 8.90
N HIS A 392 0.81 23.37 8.62
CA HIS A 392 1.05 24.72 8.10
C HIS A 392 1.61 25.70 9.15
N PHE A 393 1.58 25.34 10.43
CA PHE A 393 2.15 26.10 11.54
C PHE A 393 2.95 25.16 12.43
N ILE A 394 4.16 25.58 12.81
CA ILE A 394 5.08 24.80 13.65
C ILE A 394 5.66 25.75 14.70
N ASN A 395 5.42 25.45 15.97
CA ASN A 395 5.76 26.34 17.09
C ASN A 395 7.27 26.41 17.39
N LYS A 396 7.99 25.28 17.25
CA LYS A 396 9.43 25.19 17.48
C LYS A 396 10.07 24.23 16.49
N SER A 397 11.37 24.40 16.27
CA SER A 397 12.10 23.51 15.37
C SER A 397 12.29 22.14 16.02
N TYR A 398 12.29 21.10 15.19
CA TYR A 398 12.48 19.72 15.63
C TYR A 398 13.42 18.99 14.69
N THR A 399 14.19 18.04 15.23
CA THR A 399 14.86 17.04 14.43
C THR A 399 14.34 15.67 14.83
N PHE A 400 13.90 14.90 13.84
CA PHE A 400 13.47 13.53 14.08
C PHE A 400 14.01 12.59 13.00
N GLU A 401 14.01 11.30 13.30
CA GLU A 401 14.59 10.26 12.46
C GLU A 401 13.69 9.04 12.31
N CYS A 402 13.75 8.44 11.12
CA CYS A 402 13.35 7.05 10.88
C CYS A 402 14.50 6.31 10.19
N LYS A 403 14.52 4.99 10.32
CA LYS A 403 15.62 4.14 9.83
C LYS A 403 15.07 3.01 8.99
N CYS A 404 15.70 2.71 7.87
CA CYS A 404 15.49 1.45 7.15
C CYS A 404 16.54 0.46 7.65
N ARG A 405 16.10 -0.67 8.21
CA ARG A 405 16.97 -1.75 8.70
C ARG A 405 16.80 -2.99 7.84
N SER A 406 17.87 -3.75 7.67
CA SER A 406 17.85 -5.11 7.16
C SER A 406 18.05 -6.09 8.30
N ARG A 407 17.41 -7.27 8.26
CA ARG A 407 17.71 -8.36 9.21
C ARG A 407 19.08 -9.01 8.99
N ASP A 408 19.70 -8.73 7.85
CA ASP A 408 21.06 -9.18 7.59
C ASP A 408 22.04 -8.14 8.16
N ASP A 409 22.62 -8.45 9.33
CA ASP A 409 23.54 -7.61 10.11
C ASP A 409 24.75 -7.07 9.30
N SER A 410 25.00 -7.63 8.11
CA SER A 410 26.06 -7.23 7.19
C SER A 410 25.66 -6.12 6.21
N THR A 411 24.41 -5.65 6.21
CA THR A 411 23.90 -4.76 5.16
C THR A 411 23.19 -3.50 5.69
N ASP A 412 23.82 -2.36 5.40
CA ASP A 412 23.26 -1.00 5.26
C ASP A 412 22.07 -0.61 6.16
N SER A 413 22.36 0.02 7.30
CA SER A 413 21.37 0.83 8.00
C SER A 413 21.29 2.22 7.36
N TYR A 414 20.15 2.55 6.78
CA TYR A 414 19.88 3.88 6.25
C TYR A 414 19.14 4.72 7.28
N ILE A 415 19.55 5.97 7.46
CA ILE A 415 18.91 6.91 8.38
C ILE A 415 18.30 8.03 7.56
N PHE A 416 16.99 8.21 7.69
CA PHE A 416 16.25 9.36 7.20
C PHE A 416 16.05 10.36 8.34
N GLN A 417 16.77 11.47 8.28
CA GLN A 417 16.69 12.53 9.29
C GLN A 417 16.02 13.77 8.70
N VAL A 418 15.07 14.34 9.43
CA VAL A 418 14.37 15.56 9.03
C VAL A 418 14.59 16.64 10.07
N ASN A 419 15.16 17.77 9.65
CA ASN A 419 15.21 19.01 10.42
C ASN A 419 14.04 19.89 10.00
N VAL A 420 13.06 20.03 10.88
CA VAL A 420 11.86 20.84 10.67
C VAL A 420 12.06 22.23 11.25
N GLU A 421 11.88 23.25 10.41
CA GLU A 421 11.94 24.66 10.79
C GLU A 421 10.63 25.11 11.46
N ALA A 422 10.75 25.93 12.51
CA ALA A 422 9.60 26.63 13.09
C ALA A 422 9.04 27.71 12.15
N GLY A 423 7.76 28.04 12.33
CA GLY A 423 7.10 29.18 11.71
C GLY A 423 5.80 28.83 11.00
N GLU A 424 5.41 29.71 10.09
CA GLU A 424 4.21 29.57 9.26
C GLU A 424 4.58 29.24 7.82
N SER A 425 3.74 28.41 7.18
CA SER A 425 3.87 28.10 5.77
C SER A 425 3.56 29.33 4.91
N ASP A 426 4.09 29.36 3.69
CA ASP A 426 3.87 30.46 2.75
C ASP A 426 2.37 30.65 2.42
N LEU A 427 1.57 29.58 2.49
CA LEU A 427 0.12 29.66 2.32
C LEU A 427 -0.55 30.50 3.41
N ILE A 428 -0.10 30.40 4.66
CA ILE A 428 -0.63 31.22 5.76
C ILE A 428 -0.14 32.66 5.60
N LYS A 429 1.17 32.85 5.38
CA LYS A 429 1.77 34.18 5.23
C LYS A 429 1.13 34.99 4.09
N ASN A 430 0.82 34.35 2.98
CA ASN A 430 0.20 35.00 1.82
C ASN A 430 -1.31 35.17 1.92
N SER A 431 -1.96 34.64 2.96
CA SER A 431 -3.42 34.79 3.14
C SER A 431 -3.80 36.08 3.88
N PHE A 432 -2.84 36.72 4.56
CA PHE A 432 -3.07 37.93 5.36
C PHE A 432 -2.44 39.21 4.77
N ASN A 433 -1.68 39.08 3.68
CA ASN A 433 -1.19 40.19 2.85
C ASN A 433 -2.09 40.34 1.62
#